data_AF-A0A4Q0XS37-F1
#
_entry.id   AF-A0A4Q0XS37-F1
#
_cell.length_a   1.000
_cell.length_b   1.000
_cell.length_c   1.000
_cell.angle_alpha   90.00
_cell.angle_beta   90.00
_cell.angle_gamma   90.00
#
_symmetry.space_group_name_H-M   'P 1'
#
loop_
_entity.id
_entity.type
_entity.pdbx_description
1 polymer ?
#
loop_
_entity_poly.entity_id
_entity_poly.type
_entity_poly.pdbx_seq_one_letter_code
_entity_poly.pdbx_strand_id
1 'polypeptide(L)'
;MDNLYLTLDKRVSEDLMEFDIQFADEKHPIFQAHFPSNSLLPGFLHIDVAAELLGTTILEIPKAKFIQPILPQDTIQFIIKKKESSYLVTTKKDNKKCSEFTFVTE
;
A
#
# COMPACT_ATOMS: atom_id res chain seq x y z
N MET A 1 8.99 -8.02 3.56
CA MET A 1 8.65 -7.79 2.13
C MET A 1 9.86 -7.14 1.50
N ASP A 2 10.97 -7.87 1.57
CA ASP A 2 12.27 -7.21 1.65
C ASP A 2 12.64 -6.58 0.31
N ASN A 3 12.92 -5.29 0.32
CA ASN A 3 13.23 -4.50 -0.88
C ASN A 3 12.10 -4.46 -1.93
N LEU A 4 10.84 -4.71 -1.55
CA LEU A 4 9.69 -4.56 -2.46
C LEU A 4 9.45 -3.09 -2.83
N TYR A 5 9.76 -2.16 -1.92
CA TYR A 5 9.61 -0.73 -2.15
C TYR A 5 10.65 0.07 -1.38
N LEU A 6 10.78 1.33 -1.77
CA LEU A 6 11.56 2.35 -1.07
C LEU A 6 10.62 3.49 -0.66
N THR A 7 10.75 4.00 0.56
CA THR A 7 10.05 5.22 0.99
C THR A 7 10.80 6.45 0.47
N LEU A 8 10.11 7.29 -0.31
CA LEU A 8 10.65 8.52 -0.89
C LEU A 8 10.37 9.73 -0.01
N ASP A 9 9.15 9.85 0.51
CA ASP A 9 8.72 10.92 1.41
C ASP A 9 7.78 10.38 2.50
N LYS A 10 7.77 11.07 3.64
CA LYS A 10 6.91 10.76 4.78
C LYS A 10 6.46 12.05 5.47
N ARG A 11 5.15 12.23 5.55
CA ARG A 11 4.50 13.34 6.26
C ARG A 11 3.54 12.78 7.30
N VAL A 12 3.70 13.19 8.56
CA VAL A 12 2.89 12.68 9.69
C VAL A 12 2.34 13.83 10.50
N SER A 13 1.06 13.73 10.81
CA SER A 13 0.32 14.55 11.78
C SER A 13 -0.47 13.62 12.70
N GLU A 14 -1.19 14.17 13.68
CA GLU A 14 -1.90 13.40 14.72
C GLU A 14 -2.80 12.29 14.16
N ASP A 15 -3.64 12.61 13.17
CA ASP A 15 -4.63 11.66 12.61
C ASP A 15 -4.39 11.29 11.14
N LEU A 16 -3.35 11.84 10.52
CA LEU A 16 -3.08 11.66 9.09
C LEU A 16 -1.59 11.40 8.87
N MET A 17 -1.31 10.29 8.19
CA MET A 17 0.01 9.92 7.71
C MET A 17 -0.03 9.78 6.19
N GLU A 18 0.95 10.36 5.52
CA GLU A 18 1.16 10.25 4.09
C GLU A 18 2.55 9.69 3.83
N PHE A 19 2.63 8.67 2.98
CA PHE A 19 3.88 8.09 2.52
C PHE A 19 3.89 8.06 1.00
N ASP A 20 4.96 8.55 0.40
CA ASP A 20 5.21 8.34 -1.02
C ASP A 20 6.25 7.23 -1.13
N ILE A 21 5.90 6.13 -1.79
CA ILE A 21 6.78 4.97 -1.96
C ILE A 21 6.96 4.64 -3.44
N GLN A 22 8.12 4.13 -3.81
CA GLN A 22 8.38 3.57 -5.13
C GLN A 22 8.53 2.06 -5.04
N PHE A 23 7.76 1.33 -5.84
CA PHE A 23 7.88 -0.13 -5.92
C PHE A 23 9.12 -0.57 -6.71
N ALA A 24 9.62 -1.76 -6.42
CA ALA A 24 10.72 -2.38 -7.13
C ALA A 24 10.41 -2.63 -8.62
N ASP A 25 11.44 -2.98 -9.38
CA ASP A 25 11.29 -3.38 -10.78
C ASP A 25 10.68 -4.78 -10.93
N GLU A 26 10.40 -5.15 -12.18
CA GLU A 26 9.78 -6.42 -12.52
C GLU A 26 10.59 -7.65 -12.11
N LYS A 27 11.89 -7.51 -11.82
CA LYS A 27 12.77 -8.63 -11.41
C LYS A 27 12.55 -9.04 -9.96
N HIS A 28 11.88 -8.21 -9.17
CA HIS A 28 11.55 -8.56 -7.79
C HIS A 28 10.70 -9.84 -7.75
N PRO A 29 10.97 -10.80 -6.84
CA PRO A 29 10.29 -12.10 -6.82
C PRO A 29 8.76 -12.02 -6.81
N ILE A 30 8.20 -11.03 -6.10
CA ILE A 30 6.73 -10.79 -6.07
C ILE A 30 6.17 -10.45 -7.47
N PHE A 31 6.85 -9.59 -8.23
CA PHE A 31 6.39 -9.20 -9.57
C PHE A 31 6.62 -10.31 -10.61
N GLN A 32 7.67 -11.11 -10.45
CA GLN A 32 7.88 -12.32 -11.26
C GLN A 32 6.80 -13.38 -11.00
N ALA A 33 6.33 -13.50 -9.75
CA ALA A 33 5.26 -14.43 -9.38
C ALA A 33 3.87 -13.95 -9.81
N HIS A 34 3.67 -12.65 -10.06
CA HIS A 34 2.35 -12.06 -10.27
C HIS A 34 2.38 -10.93 -11.31
N PHE A 35 2.23 -11.20 -12.60
CA PHE A 35 2.23 -12.52 -13.26
C PHE A 35 3.44 -12.59 -14.21
N PRO A 36 3.95 -13.79 -14.55
CA PRO A 36 5.18 -13.93 -15.34
C PRO A 36 5.25 -13.12 -16.65
N SER A 37 4.10 -12.88 -17.29
CA SER A 37 3.99 -12.09 -18.53
C SER A 37 3.25 -10.77 -18.37
N ASN A 38 2.82 -10.42 -17.14
CA ASN A 38 2.07 -9.21 -16.83
C ASN A 38 2.26 -8.86 -15.35
N SER A 39 3.45 -8.36 -15.02
CA SER A 39 3.82 -8.04 -13.64
C SER A 39 2.99 -6.89 -13.08
N LEU A 40 2.33 -7.14 -11.96
CA LEU A 40 1.55 -6.16 -11.22
C LEU A 40 1.48 -6.56 -9.75
N LEU A 41 1.34 -5.59 -8.85
CA LEU A 41 1.34 -5.87 -7.43
C LEU A 41 0.06 -6.63 -7.05
N PRO A 42 0.16 -7.79 -6.37
CA PRO A 42 -1.00 -8.44 -5.76
C PRO A 42 -1.80 -7.47 -4.88
N GLY A 43 -3.13 -7.44 -5.05
CA GLY A 43 -3.98 -6.46 -4.34
C GLY A 43 -3.81 -6.51 -2.82
N PHE A 44 -3.74 -7.70 -2.23
CA PHE A 44 -3.58 -7.84 -0.78
C PHE A 44 -2.28 -7.20 -0.24
N LEU A 45 -1.22 -7.12 -1.06
CA LEU A 45 0.03 -6.48 -0.63
C LEU A 45 -0.11 -4.97 -0.45
N HIS A 46 -1.12 -4.32 -1.04
CA HIS A 46 -1.39 -2.92 -0.74
C HIS A 46 -1.71 -2.76 0.76
N ILE A 47 -2.37 -3.75 1.35
CA ILE A 47 -2.76 -3.77 2.76
C ILE A 47 -1.54 -4.07 3.63
N ASP A 48 -0.77 -5.09 3.28
CA ASP A 48 0.44 -5.47 4.03
C ASP A 48 1.48 -4.35 4.05
N VAL A 49 1.68 -3.66 2.91
CA VAL A 49 2.54 -2.48 2.84
C VAL A 49 2.05 -1.38 3.78
N ALA A 50 0.74 -1.13 3.85
CA ALA A 50 0.21 -0.12 4.76
C ALA A 50 0.43 -0.49 6.24
N ALA A 51 0.31 -1.77 6.60
CA ALA A 51 0.61 -2.24 7.95
C ALA A 51 2.09 -2.11 8.28
N GLU A 52 2.98 -2.46 7.35
CA GLU A 52 4.42 -2.32 7.49
C GLU A 52 4.85 -0.85 7.65
N LEU A 53 4.29 0.06 6.84
CA LEU A 53 4.53 1.51 6.96
C LEU A 53 4.11 2.09 8.32
N LEU A 54 3.06 1.52 8.92
CA LEU A 54 2.61 1.88 10.27
C LEU A 54 3.34 1.14 11.39
N GLY A 55 4.10 0.07 11.07
CA GLY A 55 4.69 -0.81 12.08
C GLY A 55 3.66 -1.50 12.97
N THR A 56 2.52 -1.91 12.40
CA THR A 56 1.39 -2.50 13.14
C THR A 56 1.00 -3.87 12.58
N THR A 57 0.19 -4.60 13.35
CA THR A 57 -0.41 -5.88 12.94
C THR A 57 -1.89 -5.70 12.67
N ILE A 58 -2.36 -6.29 11.57
CA ILE A 58 -3.78 -6.25 11.20
C ILE A 58 -4.53 -7.40 11.87
N LEU A 59 -5.64 -7.09 12.53
CA LEU A 59 -6.58 -8.07 13.07
C LEU A 59 -7.71 -8.39 12.10
N GLU A 60 -8.26 -7.35 11.46
CA GLU A 60 -9.43 -7.47 10.58
C GLU A 60 -9.34 -6.50 9.42
N ILE A 61 -9.88 -6.90 8.26
CA ILE A 61 -10.04 -6.04 7.08
C ILE A 61 -11.55 -6.00 6.73
N PRO A 62 -12.34 -5.11 7.34
CA PRO A 62 -13.79 -5.08 7.12
C PRO A 62 -14.18 -4.76 5.67
N LYS A 63 -13.33 -4.01 4.97
CA LYS A 63 -13.59 -3.56 3.59
C LYS A 63 -12.29 -3.29 2.85
N ALA A 64 -12.20 -3.81 1.63
CA ALA A 64 -11.14 -3.46 0.69
C ALA A 64 -11.68 -3.35 -0.74
N LYS A 65 -11.18 -2.36 -1.47
CA LYS A 65 -11.44 -2.16 -2.90
C LYS A 65 -10.13 -1.88 -3.62
N PHE A 66 -9.83 -2.68 -4.63
CA PHE A 66 -8.68 -2.51 -5.53
C PHE A 66 -9.22 -2.07 -6.89
N ILE A 67 -8.98 -0.80 -7.23
CA ILE A 67 -9.63 -0.09 -8.34
C ILE A 67 -8.71 -0.03 -9.57
N GLN A 68 -7.41 0.20 -9.35
CA GLN A 68 -6.41 0.25 -10.43
C GLN A 68 -5.18 -0.58 -10.06
N PRO A 69 -4.54 -1.22 -11.06
CA PRO A 69 -3.31 -1.97 -10.82
C PRO A 69 -2.15 -1.02 -10.47
N ILE A 70 -1.29 -1.52 -9.58
CA ILE A 70 0.04 -0.96 -9.30
C ILE A 70 1.05 -1.81 -10.05
N LEU A 71 1.90 -1.18 -10.84
CA LEU A 71 2.90 -1.82 -11.69
C LEU A 71 4.30 -1.66 -11.10
N PRO A 72 5.30 -2.44 -11.58
CA PRO A 72 6.69 -2.23 -11.18
C PRO A 72 7.15 -0.78 -11.41
N GLN A 73 8.02 -0.28 -10.54
CA GLN A 73 8.53 1.11 -10.54
C GLN A 73 7.51 2.23 -10.34
N ASP A 74 6.21 1.92 -10.20
CA ASP A 74 5.21 2.92 -9.87
C ASP A 74 5.53 3.61 -8.54
N THR A 75 5.33 4.93 -8.52
CA THR A 75 5.30 5.71 -7.27
C THR A 75 3.87 5.85 -6.79
N ILE A 76 3.62 5.43 -5.55
CA ILE A 76 2.30 5.34 -4.98
C ILE A 76 2.25 6.14 -3.68
N GLN A 77 1.29 7.04 -3.59
CA GLN A 77 0.97 7.76 -2.38
C GLN A 77 0.03 6.92 -1.52
N PHE A 78 0.45 6.60 -0.30
CA PHE A 78 -0.37 6.01 0.74
C PHE A 78 -0.87 7.13 1.67
N ILE A 79 -2.17 7.36 1.68
CA ILE A 79 -2.83 8.29 2.58
C ILE A 79 -3.56 7.48 3.64
N ILE A 80 -3.07 7.54 4.87
CA ILE A 80 -3.52 6.73 6.00
C ILE A 80 -4.14 7.66 7.03
N LYS A 81 -5.45 7.51 7.25
CA LYS A 81 -6.19 8.27 8.26
C LYS A 81 -6.51 7.39 9.46
N LYS A 82 -6.02 7.78 10.64
CA LYS A 82 -6.35 7.13 11.90
C LYS A 82 -7.81 7.39 12.27
N LYS A 83 -8.46 6.38 12.82
CA LYS A 83 -9.78 6.42 13.47
C LYS A 83 -9.62 5.81 14.87
N GLU A 84 -10.69 5.79 15.67
CA GLU A 84 -10.66 5.30 17.06
C GLU A 84 -9.94 3.95 17.22
N SER A 85 -10.35 2.94 16.45
CA SER A 85 -9.80 1.56 16.50
C SER A 85 -9.39 1.01 15.13
N SER A 86 -9.28 1.88 14.12
CA SER A 86 -9.01 1.44 12.75
C SER A 86 -8.25 2.48 11.95
N TYR A 87 -7.77 2.07 10.78
CA TYR A 87 -7.16 2.95 9.80
C TYR A 87 -7.93 2.88 8.49
N LEU A 88 -8.24 4.04 7.91
CA LEU A 88 -8.70 4.14 6.54
C LEU A 88 -7.50 4.47 5.66
N VAL A 89 -7.20 3.61 4.69
CA VAL A 89 -6.12 3.81 3.74
C VAL A 89 -6.68 4.06 2.36
N THR A 90 -6.14 5.08 1.70
CA THR A 90 -6.34 5.35 0.28
C THR A 90 -4.99 5.38 -0.42
N THR A 91 -4.83 4.58 -1.47
CA THR A 91 -3.63 4.64 -2.31
C THR A 91 -3.91 5.39 -3.60
N LYS A 92 -2.94 6.20 -4.07
CA LYS A 92 -3.07 6.96 -5.31
C LYS A 92 -1.82 6.83 -6.18
N LYS A 93 -2.04 6.81 -7.49
CA LYS A 93 -1.05 6.96 -8.55
C LYS A 93 -1.49 8.12 -9.45
N ASP A 94 -0.64 9.12 -9.66
CA ASP A 94 -0.96 10.29 -10.49
C ASP A 94 -2.32 10.93 -10.13
N ASN A 95 -2.57 11.13 -8.83
CA ASN A 95 -3.84 11.60 -8.26
C ASN A 95 -5.08 10.72 -8.50
N LYS A 96 -4.94 9.58 -9.18
CA LYS A 96 -6.00 8.58 -9.37
C LYS A 96 -5.94 7.54 -8.27
N LYS A 97 -7.12 7.18 -7.75
CA LYS A 97 -7.24 6.20 -6.67
C LYS A 97 -6.92 4.79 -7.18
N CYS A 98 -5.94 4.14 -6.58
CA CYS A 98 -5.60 2.73 -6.85
C CYS A 98 -6.36 1.80 -5.92
N SER A 99 -6.49 2.15 -4.65
CA SER A 99 -7.21 1.32 -3.67
C SER A 99 -7.77 2.14 -2.52
N GLU A 100 -8.77 1.57 -1.86
CA GLU A 100 -9.31 2.07 -0.60
C GLU A 100 -9.69 0.89 0.28
N PHE A 101 -9.16 0.87 1.50
CA PHE A 101 -9.42 -0.20 2.45
C PHE A 101 -9.38 0.30 3.88
N THR A 102 -10.07 -0.41 4.76
CA THR A 102 -10.02 -0.20 6.20
C THR A 102 -9.45 -1.43 6.85
N PHE A 103 -8.55 -1.26 7.83
CA PHE A 103 -8.13 -2.35 8.70
C PHE A 103 -8.18 -1.95 10.17
N VAL A 104 -8.41 -2.95 11.02
CA VAL A 104 -8.39 -2.86 12.48
C VAL A 104 -7.06 -3.41 12.97
N THR A 105 -6.48 -2.76 13.97
CA THR A 105 -5.22 -3.18 14.63
C THR A 105 -5.49 -3.51 16.09
N GLU A 106 -4.53 -4.14 16.76
CA GLU A 106 -4.52 -4.26 18.23
C GLU A 106 -4.56 -2.89 18.93
#